data_AF-A0A9Q3UNI1-F1
#
_entry.id   AF-A0A9Q3UNI1-F1
#
_cell.length_a   1.000
_cell.length_b   1.000
_cell.length_c   1.000
_cell.angle_alpha   90.00
_cell.angle_beta   90.00
_cell.angle_gamma   90.00
#
_symmetry.space_group_name_H-M   'P 1'
#
loop_
_entity.id
_entity.type
_entity.pdbx_description
1 polymer ?
#
loop_
_entity_poly.entity_id
_entity_poly.type
_entity_poly.pdbx_seq_one_letter_code
_entity_poly.pdbx_strand_id
1 'polypeptide(L)'
;MPHQPLNPYPMFLAAGHLSPGLATVLASTQPLIAAAIAAAWLGETLKTKGIAGLVIGFLGVTLLSWSGFDNNNAGYLWGITWVLVGAIGIAIGNILLKKRAGGSVAAPMAVQLLIGGGILFLASAVGGEQWEIRWTFRFTGSLLILSALATAAMMYLWFALLARAPLNRLNVFSFLTPALGLLIGFMFFEERLQPVQILGIIVVIVGIAIMQGRGAVAAADESATPP
;
A
#
# COMPACT_ATOMS: atom_id res chain seq x y z
N MET A 1 -13.17 -8.18 33.70
CA MET A 1 -12.36 -7.87 32.50
C MET A 1 -12.29 -9.14 31.67
N PRO A 2 -13.13 -9.33 30.64
CA PRO A 2 -13.06 -10.54 29.83
C PRO A 2 -11.90 -10.40 28.84
N HIS A 3 -11.05 -11.42 28.82
CA HIS A 3 -9.91 -11.57 27.92
C HIS A 3 -10.38 -11.45 26.46
N GLN A 4 -9.96 -10.41 25.75
CA GLN A 4 -10.06 -10.37 24.29
C GLN A 4 -9.10 -11.43 23.72
N PRO A 5 -9.58 -12.42 22.96
CA PRO A 5 -8.69 -13.34 22.27
C PRO A 5 -7.83 -12.55 21.28
N LEU A 6 -6.52 -12.70 21.40
CA LEU A 6 -5.53 -12.07 20.53
C LEU A 6 -5.74 -12.58 19.10
N ASN A 7 -6.28 -11.74 18.23
CA ASN A 7 -6.58 -12.07 16.83
C ASN A 7 -5.30 -11.95 15.96
N PRO A 8 -4.91 -12.97 15.16
CA PRO A 8 -3.59 -13.07 14.52
C PRO A 8 -3.28 -12.19 13.28
N TYR A 9 -4.00 -11.09 13.01
CA TYR A 9 -3.78 -10.29 11.78
C TYR A 9 -3.44 -8.81 12.03
N PRO A 10 -2.24 -8.34 11.65
CA PRO A 10 -1.79 -7.00 12.00
C PRO A 10 -2.60 -5.88 11.34
N MET A 11 -2.97 -6.01 10.06
CA MET A 11 -3.79 -4.99 9.38
C MET A 11 -5.27 -5.00 9.79
N PHE A 12 -5.85 -6.18 10.07
CA PHE A 12 -7.24 -6.28 10.50
C PHE A 12 -7.42 -5.89 11.98
N LEU A 13 -6.42 -6.12 12.84
CA LEU A 13 -6.35 -5.52 14.19
C LEU A 13 -6.21 -4.00 14.12
N ALA A 14 -5.31 -3.48 13.27
CA ALA A 14 -5.11 -2.04 13.13
C ALA A 14 -6.39 -1.32 12.66
N ALA A 15 -7.17 -1.93 11.76
CA ALA A 15 -8.45 -1.40 11.30
C ALA A 15 -9.50 -1.25 12.42
N GLY A 16 -9.41 -2.04 13.50
CA GLY A 16 -10.27 -1.91 14.69
C GLY A 16 -9.79 -0.86 15.71
N HIS A 17 -8.57 -0.33 15.55
CA HIS A 17 -7.93 0.55 16.54
C HIS A 17 -7.50 1.92 15.99
N LEU A 18 -7.52 2.11 14.66
CA LEU A 18 -7.23 3.36 13.99
C LEU A 18 -8.43 3.84 13.16
N SER A 19 -8.57 5.15 13.03
CA SER A 19 -9.46 5.67 12.00
C SER A 19 -8.94 5.26 10.60
N PRO A 20 -9.81 5.02 9.62
CA PRO A 20 -9.41 4.73 8.25
C PRO A 20 -8.47 5.80 7.65
N GLY A 21 -8.69 7.08 8.01
CA GLY A 21 -7.83 8.19 7.63
C GLY A 21 -6.40 8.03 8.18
N LEU A 22 -6.24 7.78 9.48
CA LEU A 22 -4.93 7.56 10.09
C LEU A 22 -4.20 6.36 9.49
N ALA A 23 -4.91 5.23 9.34
CA ALA A 23 -4.34 4.03 8.72
C ALA A 23 -3.85 4.30 7.29
N THR A 24 -4.57 5.13 6.54
CA THR A 24 -4.20 5.54 5.18
C THR A 24 -2.93 6.40 5.14
N VAL A 25 -2.76 7.37 6.05
CA VAL A 25 -1.53 8.18 6.12
C VAL A 25 -0.34 7.31 6.48
N LEU A 26 -0.50 6.47 7.49
CA LEU A 26 0.54 5.57 7.96
C LEU A 26 0.96 4.59 6.85
N ALA A 27 0.00 3.99 6.15
CA ALA A 27 0.26 3.15 4.99
C ALA A 27 0.96 3.94 3.86
N SER A 28 0.63 5.22 3.68
CA SER A 28 1.29 6.12 2.73
C SER A 28 2.71 6.55 3.16
N THR A 29 3.20 6.08 4.30
CA THR A 29 4.63 6.15 4.64
C THR A 29 5.42 5.10 3.85
N GLN A 30 4.76 4.05 3.33
CA GLN A 30 5.39 2.96 2.59
C GLN A 30 6.19 3.45 1.36
N PRO A 31 5.72 4.38 0.51
CA PRO A 31 6.53 4.94 -0.56
C PRO A 31 7.79 5.69 -0.08
N LEU A 32 7.73 6.36 1.08
CA LEU A 32 8.87 7.09 1.66
C LEU A 32 9.94 6.10 2.15
N ILE A 33 9.51 5.07 2.88
CA ILE A 33 10.40 3.99 3.36
C ILE A 33 11.02 3.26 2.17
N ALA A 34 10.19 2.91 1.18
CA ALA A 34 10.67 2.22 -0.01
C ALA A 34 11.67 3.06 -0.81
N ALA A 35 11.51 4.39 -0.90
CA ALA A 35 12.49 5.27 -1.55
C ALA A 35 13.84 5.27 -0.82
N ALA A 36 13.84 5.27 0.52
CA ALA A 36 15.05 5.19 1.32
C ALA A 36 15.77 3.84 1.14
N ILE A 37 15.03 2.73 1.19
CA ILE A 37 15.62 1.39 1.01
C ILE A 37 16.06 1.21 -0.46
N ALA A 38 15.33 1.71 -1.44
CA ALA A 38 15.70 1.64 -2.85
C ALA A 38 17.02 2.38 -3.14
N ALA A 39 17.24 3.54 -2.51
CA ALA A 39 18.51 4.25 -2.60
C ALA A 39 19.68 3.39 -2.05
N ALA A 40 19.48 2.69 -0.94
CA ALA A 40 20.51 1.88 -0.30
C ALA A 40 20.78 0.53 -0.99
N TRP A 41 19.75 -0.13 -1.55
CA TRP A 41 19.85 -1.51 -2.05
C TRP A 41 19.72 -1.66 -3.57
N LEU A 42 19.11 -0.69 -4.26
CA LEU A 42 18.93 -0.72 -5.71
C LEU A 42 19.77 0.37 -6.41
N GLY A 43 20.44 1.25 -5.67
CA GLY A 43 21.13 2.43 -6.23
C GLY A 43 20.18 3.46 -6.83
N GLU A 44 18.86 3.27 -6.70
CA GLU A 44 17.84 4.18 -7.22
C GLU A 44 17.70 5.39 -6.30
N THR A 45 18.49 6.43 -6.56
CA THR A 45 18.45 7.67 -5.77
C THR A 45 17.45 8.68 -6.33
N LEU A 46 16.82 9.42 -5.42
CA LEU A 46 15.96 10.54 -5.77
C LEU A 46 16.76 11.83 -5.83
N LYS A 47 16.52 12.63 -6.89
CA LYS A 47 17.02 14.01 -6.94
C LYS A 47 16.10 14.91 -6.11
N THR A 48 16.52 16.14 -5.85
CA THR A 48 15.74 17.14 -5.10
C THR A 48 14.30 17.28 -5.60
N LYS A 49 14.09 17.23 -6.91
CA LYS A 49 12.74 17.24 -7.51
C LYS A 49 11.91 16.02 -7.12
N GLY A 50 12.50 14.82 -7.13
CA GLY A 50 11.81 13.60 -6.73
C GLY A 50 11.47 13.58 -5.23
N ILE A 51 12.38 14.06 -4.38
CA ILE A 51 12.12 14.21 -2.94
C ILE A 51 10.97 15.20 -2.73
N ALA A 52 10.98 16.35 -3.41
CA ALA A 52 9.89 17.32 -3.32
C ALA A 52 8.55 16.72 -3.75
N GLY A 53 8.50 16.01 -4.88
CA GLY A 53 7.28 15.34 -5.34
C GLY A 53 6.75 14.30 -4.35
N LEU A 54 7.64 13.49 -3.77
CA LEU A 54 7.30 12.49 -2.76
C LEU A 54 6.75 13.11 -1.48
N VAL A 55 7.39 14.16 -0.97
CA VAL A 55 6.95 14.88 0.24
C VAL A 55 5.61 15.59 -0.02
N ILE A 56 5.45 16.28 -1.16
CA ILE A 56 4.20 16.94 -1.52
C ILE A 56 3.07 15.91 -1.63
N GLY A 57 3.32 14.77 -2.29
CA GLY A 57 2.34 13.69 -2.40
C GLY A 57 1.90 13.15 -1.03
N PHE A 58 2.86 12.93 -0.12
CA PHE A 58 2.58 12.51 1.25
C PHE A 58 1.76 13.54 2.03
N LEU A 59 2.10 14.83 1.94
CA LEU A 59 1.31 15.91 2.54
C LEU A 59 -0.12 15.91 2.01
N GLY A 60 -0.30 15.68 0.70
CA GLY A 60 -1.61 15.52 0.09
C GLY A 60 -2.42 14.40 0.74
N VAL A 61 -1.83 13.22 0.91
CA VAL A 61 -2.51 12.11 1.62
C VAL A 61 -2.81 12.46 3.08
N THR A 62 -1.92 13.19 3.74
CA THR A 62 -2.13 13.65 5.11
C THR A 62 -3.38 14.55 5.22
N LEU A 63 -3.59 15.43 4.23
CA LEU A 63 -4.79 16.27 4.11
C LEU A 63 -6.05 15.45 3.82
N LEU A 64 -5.98 14.41 2.98
CA LEU A 64 -7.11 13.51 2.72
C LEU A 64 -7.63 12.87 4.01
N SER A 65 -6.71 12.57 4.92
CA SER A 65 -6.99 11.92 6.19
C SER A 65 -7.25 12.87 7.36
N TRP A 66 -7.36 14.18 7.10
CA TRP A 66 -7.50 15.21 8.14
C TRP A 66 -8.65 14.94 9.12
N SER A 67 -9.80 14.46 8.64
CA SER A 67 -10.96 14.10 9.46
C SER A 67 -10.73 12.88 10.36
N GLY A 68 -9.70 12.08 10.10
CA GLY A 68 -9.37 10.88 10.85
C GLY A 68 -8.51 11.11 12.10
N PHE A 69 -7.94 12.29 12.30
CA PHE A 69 -7.02 12.57 13.41
C PHE A 69 -7.71 12.82 14.76
N ASP A 70 -9.03 12.96 14.79
CA ASP A 70 -9.80 13.38 15.98
C ASP A 70 -10.13 12.23 16.96
N ASN A 71 -9.41 11.11 16.89
CA ASN A 71 -9.77 9.88 17.61
C ASN A 71 -8.78 9.57 18.75
N ASN A 72 -9.14 9.96 19.98
CA ASN A 72 -8.36 9.73 21.20
C ASN A 72 -8.65 8.34 21.81
N ASN A 73 -8.26 7.26 21.11
CA ASN A 73 -8.57 5.90 21.53
C ASN A 73 -7.32 5.15 22.05
N ALA A 74 -7.46 4.38 23.15
CA ALA A 74 -6.34 3.76 23.87
C ALA A 74 -5.54 2.70 23.08
N GLY A 75 -6.06 2.21 21.93
CA GLY A 75 -5.39 1.28 21.01
C GLY A 75 -4.52 1.95 19.93
N TYR A 76 -4.42 3.28 19.95
CA TYR A 76 -3.79 4.12 18.91
C TYR A 76 -2.34 3.75 18.60
N LEU A 77 -1.50 3.58 19.63
CA LEU A 77 -0.08 3.24 19.46
C LEU A 77 0.12 1.84 18.86
N TRP A 78 -0.77 0.90 19.21
CA TRP A 78 -0.72 -0.47 18.69
C TRP A 78 -1.08 -0.51 17.20
N GLY A 79 -2.13 0.21 16.81
CA GLY A 79 -2.51 0.35 15.41
C GLY A 79 -1.40 0.98 14.57
N ILE A 80 -0.75 2.05 15.06
CA ILE A 80 0.39 2.69 14.36
C ILE A 80 1.50 1.69 14.11
N THR A 81 1.89 0.96 15.16
CA THR A 81 2.99 0.00 15.09
C THR A 81 2.71 -1.06 14.03
N TRP A 82 1.51 -1.62 14.00
CA TRP A 82 1.14 -2.65 13.01
C TRP A 82 1.10 -2.14 11.58
N VAL A 83 0.59 -0.93 11.34
CA VAL A 83 0.57 -0.34 9.98
C VAL A 83 1.98 -0.05 9.50
N LEU A 84 2.87 0.46 10.37
CA LEU A 84 4.26 0.71 10.01
C LEU A 84 5.03 -0.58 9.74
N VAL A 85 4.84 -1.63 10.56
CA VAL A 85 5.42 -2.96 10.30
C VAL A 85 4.95 -3.51 8.95
N GLY A 86 3.66 -3.37 8.63
CA GLY A 86 3.10 -3.75 7.33
C GLY A 86 3.72 -2.94 6.17
N ALA A 87 3.83 -1.63 6.33
CA ALA A 87 4.45 -0.73 5.34
C ALA A 87 5.91 -1.10 5.05
N ILE A 88 6.69 -1.41 6.09
CA ILE A 88 8.08 -1.87 5.98
C ILE A 88 8.12 -3.23 5.26
N GLY A 89 7.27 -4.17 5.66
CA GLY A 89 7.19 -5.49 5.03
C GLY A 89 6.89 -5.42 3.54
N ILE A 90 5.95 -4.56 3.13
CA ILE A 90 5.63 -4.30 1.72
C ILE A 90 6.81 -3.67 0.99
N ALA A 91 7.47 -2.67 1.59
CA ALA A 91 8.64 -2.02 0.99
C ALA A 91 9.79 -3.02 0.76
N ILE A 92 10.11 -3.82 1.77
CA ILE A 92 11.13 -4.88 1.69
C ILE A 92 10.73 -5.91 0.62
N GLY A 93 9.48 -6.38 0.64
CA GLY A 93 8.96 -7.34 -0.33
C GLY A 93 9.11 -6.85 -1.77
N ASN A 94 8.69 -5.61 -2.06
CA ASN A 94 8.84 -4.99 -3.37
C ASN A 94 10.29 -4.93 -3.84
N ILE A 95 11.24 -4.64 -2.94
CA ILE A 95 12.67 -4.53 -3.28
C ILE A 95 13.32 -5.90 -3.49
N LEU A 96 13.06 -6.88 -2.62
CA LEU A 96 13.55 -8.25 -2.79
C LEU A 96 13.05 -8.84 -4.11
N LEU A 97 11.78 -8.59 -4.42
CA LEU A 97 11.19 -9.09 -5.65
C LEU A 97 11.79 -8.40 -6.86
N LYS A 98 11.96 -7.07 -6.83
CA LYS A 98 12.62 -6.34 -7.91
C LYS A 98 14.03 -6.84 -8.18
N LYS A 99 14.81 -7.16 -7.14
CA LYS A 99 16.16 -7.73 -7.28
C LYS A 99 16.15 -9.15 -7.89
N ARG A 100 15.08 -9.92 -7.68
CA ARG A 100 14.88 -11.26 -8.25
C ARG A 100 14.09 -11.28 -9.57
N ALA A 101 13.60 -10.12 -10.04
CA ALA A 101 12.72 -10.00 -11.19
C ALA A 101 13.42 -10.19 -12.55
N GLY A 102 14.70 -10.58 -12.58
CA GLY A 102 15.40 -10.97 -13.81
C GLY A 102 14.89 -12.26 -14.49
N GLY A 103 13.81 -12.87 -13.97
CA GLY A 103 13.16 -14.08 -14.51
C GLY A 103 11.63 -13.95 -14.59
N SER A 104 10.92 -15.08 -14.72
CA SER A 104 9.45 -15.11 -14.76
C SER A 104 8.83 -14.55 -13.48
N VAL A 105 8.07 -13.46 -13.60
CA VAL A 105 7.36 -12.76 -12.51
C VAL A 105 6.26 -13.61 -11.87
N ALA A 106 5.70 -14.57 -12.62
CA ALA A 106 4.54 -15.34 -12.18
C ALA A 106 4.85 -16.29 -11.01
N ALA A 107 6.03 -16.93 -11.01
CA ALA A 107 6.36 -17.92 -9.99
C ALA A 107 6.60 -17.30 -8.59
N PRO A 108 7.41 -16.22 -8.44
CA PRO A 108 7.55 -15.54 -7.16
C PRO A 108 6.22 -15.00 -6.61
N MET A 109 5.37 -14.47 -7.49
CA MET A 109 4.03 -13.99 -7.12
C MET A 109 3.13 -15.13 -6.62
N ALA A 110 3.09 -16.26 -7.32
CA ALA A 110 2.29 -17.42 -6.90
C ALA A 110 2.73 -17.90 -5.51
N VAL A 111 4.05 -18.01 -5.29
CA VAL A 111 4.61 -18.39 -3.98
C VAL A 111 4.23 -17.40 -2.89
N GLN A 112 4.34 -16.08 -3.14
CA GLN A 112 3.98 -15.08 -2.12
C GLN A 112 2.49 -15.15 -1.76
N LEU A 113 1.61 -15.32 -2.76
CA LEU A 113 0.16 -15.35 -2.53
C LEU A 113 -0.26 -16.63 -1.82
N LEU A 114 0.37 -17.77 -2.15
CA LEU A 114 0.13 -19.05 -1.46
C LEU A 114 0.64 -19.03 -0.02
N ILE A 115 1.83 -18.49 0.23
CA ILE A 115 2.37 -18.37 1.58
C ILE A 115 1.52 -17.40 2.39
N GLY A 116 1.24 -16.21 1.86
CA GLY A 116 0.42 -15.21 2.54
C GLY A 116 -0.99 -15.72 2.82
N GLY A 117 -1.66 -16.27 1.80
CA GLY A 117 -2.98 -16.87 1.94
C GLY A 117 -3.00 -18.06 2.90
N GLY A 118 -1.97 -18.91 2.88
CA GLY A 118 -1.83 -20.05 3.79
C GLY A 118 -1.62 -19.63 5.24
N ILE A 119 -0.75 -18.66 5.49
CA ILE A 119 -0.58 -18.07 6.83
C ILE A 119 -1.90 -17.46 7.29
N LEU A 120 -2.59 -16.74 6.41
CA LEU A 120 -3.87 -16.13 6.76
C LEU A 120 -4.93 -17.19 7.08
N PHE A 121 -5.00 -18.26 6.30
CA PHE A 121 -5.93 -19.36 6.52
C PHE A 121 -5.66 -20.08 7.84
N LEU A 122 -4.40 -20.41 8.13
CA LEU A 122 -4.01 -21.05 9.40
C LEU A 122 -4.33 -20.15 10.60
N ALA A 123 -4.06 -18.86 10.48
CA ALA A 123 -4.40 -17.88 11.50
C ALA A 123 -5.92 -17.82 11.76
N SER A 124 -6.77 -17.97 10.74
CA SER A 124 -8.24 -17.95 10.88
C SER A 124 -8.71 -19.19 11.60
N ALA A 125 -8.12 -20.35 11.24
CA ALA A 125 -8.40 -21.63 11.86
C ALA A 125 -8.02 -21.64 13.35
N VAL A 126 -6.83 -21.12 13.70
CA VAL A 126 -6.37 -21.03 15.10
C VAL A 126 -7.15 -19.96 15.88
N GLY A 127 -7.61 -18.90 15.21
CA GLY A 127 -8.43 -17.84 15.79
C GLY A 127 -9.85 -18.27 16.17
N GLY A 128 -10.26 -19.50 15.82
CA GLY A 128 -11.57 -20.04 16.17
C GLY A 128 -12.73 -19.45 15.36
N GLU A 129 -12.44 -18.86 14.19
CA GLU A 129 -13.48 -18.32 13.31
C GLU A 129 -14.37 -19.45 12.78
N GLN A 130 -15.68 -19.29 12.89
CA GLN A 130 -16.64 -20.22 12.32
C GLN A 130 -16.86 -19.89 10.85
N TRP A 131 -16.51 -20.83 9.96
CA TRP A 131 -16.65 -20.66 8.51
C TRP A 131 -18.06 -21.04 8.03
N GLU A 132 -19.06 -20.24 8.38
CA GLU A 132 -20.40 -20.37 7.81
C GLU A 132 -20.48 -19.64 6.45
N ILE A 133 -20.08 -20.33 5.39
CA ILE A 133 -20.07 -19.76 4.04
C ILE A 133 -21.42 -20.01 3.36
N ARG A 134 -22.17 -18.94 3.12
CA ARG A 134 -23.38 -18.97 2.28
C ARG A 134 -22.99 -18.74 0.82
N TRP A 135 -22.86 -19.84 0.09
CA TRP A 135 -22.60 -19.82 -1.34
C TRP A 135 -23.80 -19.24 -2.11
N THR A 136 -23.66 -17.98 -2.51
CA THR A 136 -24.64 -17.28 -3.35
C THR A 136 -23.93 -16.78 -4.60
N PHE A 137 -24.67 -16.59 -5.70
CA PHE A 137 -24.08 -16.05 -6.93
C PHE A 137 -23.39 -14.70 -6.70
N ARG A 138 -23.97 -13.84 -5.85
CA ARG A 138 -23.38 -12.56 -5.45
C ARG A 138 -22.06 -12.74 -4.68
N PHE A 139 -22.03 -13.66 -3.71
CA PHE A 139 -20.82 -13.96 -2.94
C PHE A 139 -19.72 -14.53 -3.83
N THR A 140 -20.02 -15.57 -4.60
CA THR A 140 -19.05 -16.22 -5.49
C THR A 140 -18.54 -15.27 -6.56
N GLY A 141 -19.41 -14.46 -7.16
CA GLY A 141 -19.01 -13.42 -8.12
C GLY A 141 -18.08 -12.39 -7.49
N SER A 142 -18.40 -11.89 -6.29
CA SER A 142 -17.56 -10.93 -5.56
C SER A 142 -16.20 -11.54 -5.19
N LEU A 143 -16.20 -12.79 -4.72
CA LEU A 143 -14.98 -13.53 -4.37
C LEU A 143 -14.06 -13.73 -5.58
N LEU A 144 -14.62 -14.12 -6.73
CA LEU A 144 -13.84 -14.33 -7.95
C LEU A 144 -13.28 -13.01 -8.50
N ILE A 145 -14.09 -11.95 -8.53
CA ILE A 145 -13.63 -10.62 -8.96
C ILE A 145 -12.50 -10.13 -8.04
N LEU A 146 -12.67 -10.27 -6.72
CA LEU A 146 -11.67 -9.79 -5.77
C LEU A 146 -10.36 -10.60 -5.83
N SER A 147 -10.45 -11.93 -5.86
CA SER A 147 -9.27 -12.82 -5.85
C SER A 147 -8.54 -12.84 -7.19
N ALA A 148 -9.25 -13.00 -8.31
CA ALA A 148 -8.62 -13.15 -9.62
C ALA A 148 -8.27 -11.78 -10.23
N LEU A 149 -9.24 -10.86 -10.31
CA LEU A 149 -9.05 -9.60 -11.03
C LEU A 149 -8.36 -8.56 -10.15
N ALA A 150 -8.93 -8.26 -8.97
CA ALA A 150 -8.41 -7.18 -8.12
C ALA A 150 -7.11 -7.55 -7.40
N THR A 151 -6.86 -8.84 -7.15
CA THR A 151 -5.64 -9.31 -6.46
C THR A 151 -4.62 -9.90 -7.44
N ALA A 152 -4.90 -11.07 -8.03
CA ALA A 152 -3.90 -11.79 -8.80
C ALA A 152 -3.46 -11.03 -10.07
N ALA A 153 -4.41 -10.52 -10.87
CA ALA A 153 -4.10 -9.80 -12.09
C ALA A 153 -3.43 -8.43 -11.82
N MET A 154 -3.90 -7.66 -10.84
CA MET A 154 -3.28 -6.38 -10.47
C MET A 154 -1.87 -6.57 -9.90
N MET A 155 -1.65 -7.58 -9.07
CA MET A 155 -0.32 -7.89 -8.52
C MET A 155 0.65 -8.33 -9.63
N TYR A 156 0.18 -9.16 -10.57
CA TYR A 156 0.97 -9.51 -11.76
C TYR A 156 1.35 -8.27 -12.55
N LEU A 157 0.40 -7.37 -12.81
CA LEU A 157 0.65 -6.12 -13.54
C LEU A 157 1.65 -5.23 -12.78
N TRP A 158 1.48 -5.06 -11.47
CA TRP A 158 2.40 -4.30 -10.62
C TRP A 158 3.83 -4.83 -10.72
N PHE A 159 4.01 -6.14 -10.62
CA PHE A 159 5.33 -6.75 -10.73
C PHE A 159 5.91 -6.71 -12.14
N ALA A 160 5.08 -6.87 -13.17
CA ALA A 160 5.50 -6.66 -14.55
C ALA A 160 5.97 -5.22 -14.80
N LEU A 161 5.34 -4.23 -14.16
CA LEU A 161 5.77 -2.84 -14.18
C LEU A 161 7.07 -2.63 -13.41
N LEU A 162 7.20 -3.22 -12.21
CA LEU A 162 8.43 -3.12 -11.40
C LEU A 162 9.66 -3.70 -12.09
N ALA A 163 9.48 -4.72 -12.94
CA ALA A 163 10.54 -5.27 -13.76
C ALA A 163 11.01 -4.31 -14.89
N ARG A 164 10.18 -3.33 -15.28
CA ARG A 164 10.41 -2.46 -16.44
C ARG A 164 10.65 -0.99 -16.10
N ALA A 165 10.39 -0.57 -14.87
CA ALA A 165 10.51 0.82 -14.45
C ALA A 165 11.13 0.96 -13.05
N PRO A 166 11.74 2.11 -12.71
CA PRO A 166 12.25 2.41 -11.37
C PRO A 166 11.14 2.28 -10.31
N LEU A 167 11.46 1.67 -9.16
CA LEU A 167 10.52 1.43 -8.07
C LEU A 167 9.98 2.76 -7.58
N ASN A 168 10.85 3.75 -7.46
CA ASN A 168 10.48 5.07 -6.94
C ASN A 168 9.48 5.80 -7.84
N ARG A 169 9.52 5.61 -9.17
CA ARG A 169 8.52 6.21 -10.08
C ARG A 169 7.17 5.54 -9.97
N LEU A 170 7.14 4.25 -9.68
CA LEU A 170 5.88 3.49 -9.55
C LEU A 170 5.23 3.72 -8.19
N ASN A 171 6.01 3.74 -7.11
CA ASN A 171 5.50 3.82 -5.76
C ASN A 171 4.77 5.13 -5.44
N VAL A 172 5.10 6.23 -6.13
CA VAL A 172 4.40 7.51 -5.91
C VAL A 172 2.93 7.42 -6.34
N PHE A 173 2.58 6.54 -7.29
CA PHE A 173 1.20 6.33 -7.70
C PHE A 173 0.34 5.67 -6.61
N SER A 174 0.95 5.02 -5.62
CA SER A 174 0.22 4.49 -4.46
C SER A 174 -0.49 5.59 -3.66
N PHE A 175 -0.08 6.86 -3.79
CA PHE A 175 -0.80 8.00 -3.22
C PHE A 175 -2.14 8.29 -3.92
N LEU A 176 -2.37 7.79 -5.13
CA LEU A 176 -3.67 7.89 -5.79
C LEU A 176 -4.71 6.98 -5.15
N THR A 177 -4.31 5.87 -4.53
CA THR A 177 -5.23 4.91 -3.92
C THR A 177 -6.24 5.58 -2.98
N PRO A 178 -5.83 6.39 -1.98
CA PRO A 178 -6.79 7.07 -1.12
C PRO A 178 -7.59 8.18 -1.81
N ALA A 179 -7.00 8.88 -2.78
CA ALA A 179 -7.71 9.90 -3.55
C ALA A 179 -8.84 9.28 -4.39
N LEU A 180 -8.56 8.17 -5.08
CA LEU A 180 -9.55 7.41 -5.84
C LEU A 180 -10.60 6.77 -4.92
N GLY A 181 -10.19 6.29 -3.75
CA GLY A 181 -11.11 5.78 -2.73
C GLY A 181 -12.16 6.82 -2.33
N LEU A 182 -11.72 8.05 -2.01
CA LEU A 182 -12.60 9.18 -1.70
C LEU A 182 -13.51 9.59 -2.87
N LEU A 183 -12.97 9.61 -4.09
CA LEU A 183 -13.76 9.93 -5.29
C LEU A 183 -14.85 8.88 -5.55
N ILE A 184 -14.53 7.59 -5.41
CA ILE A 184 -15.49 6.50 -5.54
C ILE A 184 -16.53 6.58 -4.41
N GLY A 185 -16.11 6.87 -3.17
CA GLY A 185 -16.98 7.16 -2.02
C GLY A 185 -18.00 8.24 -2.33
N PHE A 186 -17.54 9.38 -2.84
CA PHE A 186 -18.38 10.49 -3.27
C PHE A 186 -19.36 10.10 -4.39
N MET A 187 -18.90 9.40 -5.42
CA MET A 187 -19.71 9.08 -6.61
C MET A 187 -20.76 8.00 -6.37
N PHE A 188 -20.45 6.99 -5.57
CA PHE A 188 -21.28 5.78 -5.43
C PHE A 188 -21.91 5.61 -4.05
N PHE A 189 -21.39 6.25 -3.02
CA PHE A 189 -21.82 6.09 -1.62
C PHE A 189 -22.38 7.38 -1.00
N GLU A 190 -22.63 8.41 -1.83
CA GLU A 190 -23.17 9.72 -1.39
C GLU A 190 -22.36 10.41 -0.30
N GLU A 191 -21.07 10.06 -0.17
CA GLU A 191 -20.18 10.68 0.80
C GLU A 191 -19.92 12.15 0.43
N ARG A 192 -19.87 13.05 1.43
CA ARG A 192 -19.58 14.47 1.17
C ARG A 192 -18.08 14.73 1.27
N LEU A 193 -17.48 15.20 0.17
CA LEU A 193 -16.10 15.64 0.16
C LEU A 193 -15.95 16.97 0.89
N GLN A 194 -15.11 16.97 1.93
CA GLN A 194 -14.74 18.20 2.62
C GLN A 194 -13.76 19.03 1.77
N PRO A 195 -13.75 20.37 1.90
CA PRO A 195 -12.79 21.21 1.17
C PRO A 195 -11.33 20.81 1.37
N VAL A 196 -10.97 20.35 2.59
CA VAL A 196 -9.62 19.84 2.89
C VAL A 196 -9.26 18.57 2.10
N GLN A 197 -10.24 17.69 1.86
CA GLN A 197 -10.05 16.48 1.06
C GLN A 197 -9.88 16.82 -0.42
N ILE A 198 -10.64 17.79 -0.94
CA ILE A 198 -10.47 18.29 -2.32
C ILE A 198 -9.07 18.87 -2.51
N LEU A 199 -8.61 19.70 -1.56
CA LEU A 199 -7.25 20.22 -1.55
C LEU A 199 -6.22 19.08 -1.50
N GLY A 200 -6.44 18.07 -0.66
CA GLY A 200 -5.60 16.88 -0.58
C GLY A 200 -5.46 16.17 -1.92
N ILE A 201 -6.56 15.98 -2.67
CA ILE A 201 -6.55 15.35 -4.00
C ILE A 201 -5.65 16.15 -4.96
N ILE A 202 -5.81 17.48 -4.99
CA ILE A 202 -5.01 18.36 -5.85
C ILE A 202 -3.52 18.26 -5.48
N VAL A 203 -3.19 18.30 -4.19
CA VAL A 203 -1.81 18.22 -3.70
C VAL A 203 -1.19 16.87 -4.04
N VAL A 204 -1.92 15.76 -3.91
CA VAL A 204 -1.46 14.42 -4.35
C VAL A 204 -1.12 14.42 -5.84
N ILE A 205 -2.00 14.93 -6.69
CA ILE A 205 -1.80 14.97 -8.15
C ILE A 205 -0.56 15.80 -8.49
N VAL A 206 -0.38 16.96 -7.86
CA VAL A 206 0.80 17.82 -8.05
C VAL A 206 2.08 17.12 -7.62
N GLY A 207 2.08 16.45 -6.46
CA GLY A 207 3.24 15.70 -5.97
C GLY A 207 3.66 14.58 -6.93
N ILE A 208 2.68 13.84 -7.46
CA ILE A 208 2.91 12.80 -8.47
C ILE A 208 3.46 13.42 -9.77
N ALA A 209 2.88 14.51 -10.26
CA ALA A 209 3.33 15.17 -11.47
C ALA A 209 4.80 15.64 -11.36
N ILE A 210 5.20 16.18 -10.21
CA ILE A 210 6.57 16.58 -9.91
C ILE A 210 7.50 15.35 -9.91
N MET A 211 7.09 14.26 -9.27
CA MET A 211 7.86 13.01 -9.21
C MET A 211 8.02 12.33 -10.58
N GLN A 212 7.04 12.51 -11.47
CA GLN A 212 7.10 12.00 -12.84
C GLN A 212 7.91 12.92 -13.78
N GLY A 213 8.27 14.12 -13.33
CA GLY A 213 9.06 15.08 -14.08
C GLY A 213 10.46 14.58 -14.44
N ARG A 214 10.99 15.08 -15.57
CA ARG A 214 12.36 14.76 -16.02
C ARG A 214 13.37 15.16 -14.94
N GLY A 215 14.23 14.22 -14.56
CA GLY A 215 15.25 14.41 -13.53
C GLY A 215 14.77 14.28 -12.09
N ALA A 216 13.57 13.75 -11.83
CA ALA A 216 13.14 13.44 -10.46
C ALA A 216 13.85 12.21 -9.86
N VAL A 217 14.13 11.21 -10.71
CA VAL A 217 14.89 10.00 -10.35
C VAL A 217 16.23 10.05 -11.07
N ALA A 218 17.33 9.79 -10.35
CA ALA A 218 18.64 9.68 -10.97
C ALA A 218 18.67 8.46 -11.92
N ALA A 219 19.38 8.57 -13.04
CA ALA A 219 19.66 7.40 -13.85
C ALA A 219 20.47 6.43 -12.98
N ALA A 220 20.08 5.15 -12.95
CA ALA A 220 20.90 4.14 -12.31
C ALA A 220 22.26 4.14 -13.05
N ASP A 221 23.35 4.22 -12.30
CA ASP A 221 24.70 4.14 -12.86
C ASP A 221 24.86 2.73 -13.45
N GLU A 222 24.90 2.62 -14.79
CA GLU A 222 25.06 1.34 -15.50
C GLU A 222 26.43 0.67 -15.24
N SER A 223 27.34 1.35 -14.55
CA SER A 223 28.70 0.88 -14.25
C SER A 223 28.82 -0.13 -13.11
N ALA A 224 27.72 -0.47 -12.40
CA ALA A 224 27.74 -1.34 -11.23
C ALA A 224 27.22 -2.77 -11.48
N THR A 225 27.21 -3.24 -12.73
CA THR A 225 26.94 -4.65 -13.05
C THR A 225 28.26 -5.42 -12.92
N PRO A 226 28.45 -6.32 -11.94
CA PRO A 226 29.61 -7.21 -11.94
C PRO A 226 29.50 -8.19 -13.13
N PRO A 227 30.62 -8.60 -13.73
CA PRO A 227 30.66 -9.55 -14.84
C PRO A 227 30.09 -10.93 -14.48
#